data_AF-A0A0D6Q0N0-F1
#
_entry.id   AF-A0A0D6Q0N0-F1
#
_cell.length_a   1.000
_cell.length_b   1.000
_cell.length_c   1.000
_cell.angle_alpha   90.00
_cell.angle_beta   90.00
_cell.angle_gamma   90.00
#
_symmetry.space_group_name_H-M   'P 1'
#
loop_
_entity.id
_entity.type
_entity.pdbx_description
1 polymer ?
#
loop_
_entity_poly.entity_id
_entity_poly.type
_entity_poly.pdbx_seq_one_letter_code
_entity_poly.pdbx_strand_id
1 'polypeptide(L)'
;MAWSPRVGACDLVIQPTGNGRGRIAIDDTAATALLIALGTDRRAEPDDTLPDDVTGLPAQSAGLLAMRGWVGDICLPEGQRLGTRAWLEARGKVTEETRARLAGYTAESVEPIADYHGTDITTGAAWLPDDTIQITAQESATSVATVVGS
;
A
#
# COMPACT_ATOMS: atom_id res chain seq x y z
N MET A 1 -14.49 -8.43 5.37
CA MET A 1 -14.90 -9.84 5.31
C MET A 1 -14.05 -10.65 6.28
N ALA A 2 -14.64 -11.32 7.25
CA ALA A 2 -13.91 -12.19 8.18
C ALA A 2 -14.18 -13.66 7.82
N TRP A 3 -13.11 -14.44 7.63
CA TRP A 3 -13.18 -15.89 7.40
C TRP A 3 -13.01 -16.63 8.73
N SER A 4 -13.92 -17.55 9.04
CA SER A 4 -13.82 -18.42 10.21
C SER A 4 -13.38 -19.83 9.79
N PRO A 5 -12.12 -20.22 10.06
CA PRO A 5 -11.61 -21.52 9.65
C PRO A 5 -12.26 -22.67 10.44
N ARG A 6 -12.82 -22.38 11.62
CA ARG A 6 -13.49 -23.37 12.47
C ARG A 6 -14.80 -23.89 11.86
N VAL A 7 -15.52 -23.04 11.13
CA VAL A 7 -16.80 -23.38 10.50
C VAL A 7 -16.74 -23.36 8.98
N GLY A 8 -15.60 -23.01 8.38
CA GLY A 8 -15.44 -22.95 6.92
C GLY A 8 -16.36 -21.92 6.27
N ALA A 9 -16.62 -20.80 6.95
CA ALA A 9 -17.58 -19.79 6.52
C ALA A 9 -16.96 -18.38 6.52
N CYS A 10 -17.44 -17.52 5.62
CA CYS A 10 -17.14 -16.09 5.63
C CYS A 10 -18.40 -15.29 5.98
N ASP A 11 -18.18 -14.14 6.62
CA ASP A 11 -19.22 -13.11 6.76
C ASP A 11 -19.41 -12.42 5.40
N LEU A 12 -20.45 -12.85 4.68
CA LEU A 12 -20.77 -12.40 3.33
C LEU A 12 -22.09 -11.63 3.32
N VAL A 13 -22.05 -10.41 2.82
CA VAL A 13 -23.22 -9.54 2.70
C VAL A 13 -23.86 -9.74 1.32
N ILE A 14 -25.16 -10.02 1.30
CA ILE A 14 -25.95 -10.16 0.07
C ILE A 14 -26.75 -8.87 -0.14
N GLN A 15 -26.49 -8.18 -1.25
CA GLN A 15 -27.28 -7.03 -1.67
C GLN A 15 -28.56 -7.51 -2.38
N PRO A 16 -29.75 -7.07 -1.97
CA PRO A 16 -31.00 -7.45 -2.63
C PRO A 16 -31.03 -6.95 -4.08
N THR A 17 -31.53 -7.81 -4.98
CA THR A 17 -31.77 -7.45 -6.39
C THR A 17 -33.25 -7.51 -6.78
N GLY A 18 -34.13 -7.86 -5.82
CA GLY A 18 -35.57 -8.06 -6.01
C GLY A 18 -35.97 -9.53 -6.16
N ASN A 19 -37.28 -9.83 -6.05
CA ASN A 19 -37.86 -11.16 -6.28
C ASN A 19 -37.19 -12.33 -5.51
N GLY A 20 -36.78 -12.10 -4.26
CA GLY A 20 -36.10 -13.11 -3.44
C GLY A 20 -34.67 -13.45 -3.88
N ARG A 21 -34.06 -12.64 -4.76
CA ARG A 21 -32.68 -12.80 -5.25
C ARG A 21 -31.76 -11.71 -4.71
N GLY A 22 -30.48 -12.03 -4.60
CA GLY A 22 -29.44 -11.07 -4.26
C GLY A 22 -28.12 -11.39 -4.93
N ARG A 23 -27.21 -10.41 -4.91
CA ARG A 23 -25.83 -10.52 -5.38
C ARG A 23 -24.87 -10.33 -4.21
N ILE A 24 -23.64 -10.81 -4.35
CA ILE A 24 -22.58 -10.48 -3.39
C ILE A 24 -22.42 -8.95 -3.39
N ALA A 25 -22.43 -8.34 -2.21
CA ALA A 25 -22.12 -6.93 -2.07
C ALA A 25 -20.66 -6.70 -2.46
N ILE A 26 -20.44 -5.77 -3.38
CA ILE A 26 -19.11 -5.36 -3.84
C ILE A 26 -18.79 -4.03 -3.16
N ASP A 27 -17.56 -3.90 -2.67
CA ASP A 27 -17.01 -2.63 -2.22
C ASP A 27 -16.71 -1.77 -3.46
N ASP A 28 -17.43 -0.67 -3.63
CA ASP A 28 -17.26 0.31 -4.70
C ASP A 28 -16.40 1.51 -4.28
N THR A 29 -15.94 1.54 -3.03
CA THR A 29 -15.09 2.60 -2.50
C THR A 29 -13.62 2.37 -2.83
N ALA A 30 -12.80 3.42 -2.71
CA ALA A 30 -11.36 3.29 -2.84
C ALA A 30 -10.71 2.61 -1.61
N ALA A 31 -11.47 2.28 -0.55
CA ALA A 31 -10.93 1.82 0.73
C ALA A 31 -10.03 0.59 0.61
N THR A 32 -10.51 -0.44 -0.09
CA THR A 32 -9.75 -1.68 -0.28
C THR A 32 -8.48 -1.44 -1.11
N ALA A 33 -8.58 -0.60 -2.15
CA ALA A 33 -7.42 -0.25 -2.98
C ALA A 33 -6.38 0.55 -2.18
N LEU A 34 -6.81 1.53 -1.38
CA LEU A 34 -5.95 2.33 -0.50
C LEU A 34 -5.26 1.47 0.56
N LEU A 35 -5.96 0.48 1.13
CA LEU A 35 -5.38 -0.48 2.07
C LEU A 35 -4.26 -1.30 1.42
N ILE A 36 -4.43 -1.71 0.16
CA ILE A 36 -3.37 -2.39 -0.59
C ILE A 36 -2.21 -1.41 -0.85
N ALA A 37 -2.49 -0.21 -1.37
CA ALA A 37 -1.47 0.77 -1.74
C ALA A 37 -0.58 1.21 -0.57
N LEU A 38 -1.13 1.38 0.64
CA LEU A 38 -0.36 1.79 1.82
C LEU A 38 0.12 0.60 2.65
N GLY A 39 -0.57 -0.55 2.58
CA GLY A 39 -0.31 -1.71 3.42
C GLY A 39 0.62 -2.75 2.81
N THR A 40 1.01 -2.61 1.55
CA THR A 40 1.91 -3.56 0.87
C THR A 40 3.15 -2.87 0.33
N ASP A 41 4.23 -3.65 0.18
CA ASP A 41 5.48 -3.16 -0.38
C ASP A 41 5.37 -3.10 -1.91
N ARG A 42 5.58 -1.91 -2.48
CA ARG A 42 5.81 -1.76 -3.92
C ARG A 42 7.20 -2.28 -4.25
N ARG A 43 7.34 -2.87 -5.44
CA ARG A 43 8.66 -3.22 -5.95
C ARG A 43 9.53 -1.96 -6.16
N ALA A 44 10.79 -2.05 -5.74
CA ALA A 44 11.78 -0.99 -5.97
C ALA A 44 12.03 -0.76 -7.47
N GLU A 45 12.30 0.49 -7.85
CA GLU A 45 12.77 0.84 -9.18
C GLU A 45 14.26 0.49 -9.36
N PRO A 46 14.75 0.33 -10.61
CA PRO A 46 16.13 -0.06 -10.88
C PRO A 46 17.19 0.86 -10.26
N ASP A 47 16.86 2.15 -10.09
CA ASP A 47 17.76 3.18 -9.54
C ASP A 47 17.59 3.39 -8.02
N ASP A 48 16.65 2.68 -7.37
CA ASP A 48 16.43 2.79 -5.94
C ASP A 48 17.55 2.11 -5.15
N THR A 49 18.02 2.76 -4.09
CA THR A 49 19.00 2.17 -3.17
C THR A 49 18.28 1.26 -2.18
N LEU A 50 18.65 -0.02 -2.15
CA LEU A 50 18.03 -0.99 -1.25
C LEU A 50 18.58 -0.87 0.19
N PRO A 51 17.75 -1.06 1.23
CA PRO A 51 18.20 -1.01 2.64
C PRO A 51 19.27 -2.04 3.02
N ASP A 52 19.34 -3.15 2.26
CA ASP A 52 20.29 -4.25 2.45
C ASP A 52 21.57 -4.08 1.62
N ASP A 53 21.68 -3.00 0.82
CA ASP A 53 22.85 -2.75 0.00
C ASP A 53 23.98 -2.11 0.83
N VAL A 54 24.64 -2.94 1.63
CA VAL A 54 25.78 -2.54 2.47
C VAL A 54 27.08 -2.75 1.69
N THR A 55 27.81 -1.66 1.45
CA THR A 55 29.15 -1.70 0.82
C THR A 55 30.09 -2.64 1.59
N GLY A 56 30.56 -3.72 0.94
CA GLY A 56 31.56 -4.64 1.49
C GLY A 56 31.02 -6.01 1.95
N LEU A 57 29.71 -6.25 1.88
CA LEU A 57 29.10 -7.58 2.05
C LEU A 57 28.74 -8.17 0.67
N PRO A 58 28.79 -9.50 0.47
CA PRO A 58 28.29 -10.11 -0.75
C PRO A 58 26.82 -9.70 -0.92
N ALA A 59 26.45 -9.29 -2.13
CA ALA A 59 25.17 -8.66 -2.44
C ALA A 59 23.98 -9.52 -1.99
N GLN A 60 23.51 -9.29 -0.76
CA GLN A 60 22.22 -9.76 -0.27
C GLN A 60 21.06 -8.95 -0.91
N SER A 61 21.43 -7.82 -1.52
CA SER A 61 20.64 -6.85 -2.29
C SER A 61 20.51 -7.19 -3.79
N ALA A 62 21.20 -8.22 -4.30
CA ALA A 62 21.16 -8.55 -5.73
C ALA A 62 20.19 -9.70 -6.02
N GLY A 63 19.09 -9.41 -6.72
CA GLY A 63 18.20 -10.42 -7.29
C GLY A 63 16.72 -10.03 -7.28
N LEU A 64 15.91 -10.79 -8.04
CA LEU A 64 14.46 -10.55 -8.20
C LEU A 64 13.69 -10.52 -6.87
N LEU A 65 14.21 -11.18 -5.83
CA LEU A 65 13.61 -11.26 -4.50
C LEU A 65 14.01 -10.11 -3.56
N ALA A 66 15.08 -9.36 -3.88
CA ALA A 66 15.57 -8.27 -3.05
C ALA A 66 14.74 -6.99 -3.21
N MET A 67 14.08 -6.81 -4.36
CA MET A 67 13.28 -5.62 -4.68
C MET A 67 11.88 -5.61 -4.04
N ARG A 68 11.56 -6.59 -3.18
CA ARG A 68 10.22 -6.85 -2.60
C ARG A 68 9.11 -6.74 -3.67
N GLY A 69 7.87 -6.57 -3.24
CA GLY A 69 6.71 -6.40 -4.13
C GLY A 69 5.46 -7.09 -3.63
N TRP A 70 4.32 -6.56 -4.04
CA TRP A 70 3.02 -7.17 -3.79
C TRP A 70 2.74 -8.26 -4.83
N VAL A 71 2.38 -9.46 -4.37
CA VAL A 71 2.11 -10.60 -5.26
C VAL A 71 0.96 -10.33 -6.24
N GLY A 72 0.04 -9.42 -5.89
CA GLY A 72 -1.09 -9.06 -6.73
C GLY A 72 -0.72 -8.27 -7.99
N ASP A 73 0.52 -7.79 -8.11
CA ASP A 73 1.01 -7.13 -9.33
C ASP A 73 0.86 -8.01 -10.58
N ILE A 74 0.87 -9.34 -10.44
CA ILE A 74 0.63 -10.29 -11.55
C ILE A 74 -0.76 -10.15 -12.18
N CYS A 75 -1.73 -9.63 -11.43
CA CYS A 75 -3.11 -9.45 -11.87
C CYS A 75 -3.38 -8.04 -12.41
N LEU A 76 -2.38 -7.15 -12.41
CA LEU A 76 -2.51 -5.77 -12.85
C LEU A 76 -2.15 -5.62 -14.34
N PRO A 77 -2.60 -4.53 -14.99
CA PRO A 77 -2.10 -4.13 -16.29
C PRO A 77 -0.57 -4.10 -16.34
N GLU A 78 -0.01 -4.41 -17.50
CA GLU A 78 1.45 -4.45 -17.68
C GLU A 78 2.11 -3.13 -17.25
N GLY A 79 3.11 -3.22 -16.37
CA GLY A 79 3.82 -2.07 -15.82
C GLY A 79 3.18 -1.41 -14.61
N GLN A 80 1.90 -1.69 -14.31
CA GLN A 80 1.27 -1.21 -13.09
C GLN A 80 1.71 -2.05 -11.90
N ARG A 81 2.10 -1.37 -10.82
CA ARG A 81 2.43 -1.96 -9.53
C ARG A 81 1.61 -1.28 -8.47
N LEU A 82 1.22 -1.99 -7.42
CA LEU A 82 0.59 -1.40 -6.24
C LEU A 82 1.49 -1.55 -5.01
N GLY A 83 1.14 -0.84 -3.95
CA GLY A 83 1.93 -0.74 -2.72
C GLY A 83 2.75 0.54 -2.67
N THR A 84 3.52 0.68 -1.60
CA THR A 84 4.37 1.84 -1.32
C THR A 84 5.85 1.46 -1.26
N ARG A 85 6.74 2.36 -1.70
CA ARG A 85 8.20 2.24 -1.54
C ARG A 85 8.69 2.72 -0.17
N ALA A 86 7.80 2.98 0.77
CA ALA A 86 8.14 3.40 2.13
C ALA A 86 9.13 2.46 2.84
N TRP A 87 9.14 1.17 2.50
CA TRP A 87 10.08 0.19 3.05
C TRP A 87 11.56 0.46 2.70
N LEU A 88 11.84 1.26 1.66
CA LEU A 88 13.21 1.71 1.34
C LEU A 88 13.81 2.56 2.48
N GLU A 89 12.98 3.20 3.29
CA GLU A 89 13.41 4.02 4.42
C GLU A 89 13.52 3.23 5.73
N ALA A 90 13.29 1.91 5.72
CA ALA A 90 13.17 1.09 6.94
C ALA A 90 14.45 1.04 7.81
N ARG A 91 15.62 1.39 7.26
CA ARG A 91 16.90 1.47 8.01
C ARG A 91 17.49 2.88 8.05
N GLY A 92 16.84 3.82 7.37
CA GLY A 92 17.30 5.21 7.30
C GLY A 92 17.08 5.92 8.62
N LYS A 93 17.85 6.98 8.87
CA LYS A 93 17.49 7.91 9.95
C LYS A 93 16.19 8.62 9.57
N VAL A 94 15.31 8.77 10.54
CA VAL A 94 14.08 9.53 10.33
C VAL A 94 14.44 11.02 10.35
N THR A 95 14.36 11.64 9.19
CA THR A 95 14.70 13.05 8.96
C THR A 95 13.59 13.74 8.17
N GLU A 96 13.66 15.06 8.06
CA GLU A 96 12.71 15.80 7.23
C GLU A 96 12.80 15.40 5.74
N GLU A 97 13.98 15.00 5.28
CA GLU A 97 14.18 14.47 3.93
C GLU A 97 13.45 13.12 3.76
N THR A 98 13.55 12.25 4.77
CA THR A 98 12.82 10.97 4.83
C THR A 98 11.31 11.21 4.77
N ARG A 99 10.79 12.18 5.52
CA ARG A 99 9.37 12.55 5.49
C ARG A 99 8.93 13.03 4.11
N ALA A 100 9.73 13.87 3.45
CA ALA A 100 9.44 14.35 2.11
C ALA A 100 9.43 13.20 1.08
N ARG A 101 10.38 12.25 1.16
CA ARG A 101 10.39 11.05 0.31
C ARG A 101 9.16 10.17 0.55
N LEU A 102 8.80 9.94 1.81
CA LEU A 102 7.60 9.18 2.17
C LEU A 102 6.31 9.82 1.64
N ALA A 103 6.20 11.15 1.66
CA ALA A 103 5.08 11.85 1.04
C ALA A 103 5.02 11.58 -0.48
N GLY A 104 6.17 11.62 -1.16
CA GLY A 104 6.28 11.29 -2.58
C GLY A 104 5.87 9.85 -2.90
N TYR A 105 6.40 8.86 -2.16
CA TYR A 105 6.02 7.46 -2.32
C TYR A 105 4.55 7.20 -2.04
N THR A 106 3.94 7.95 -1.12
CA THR A 106 2.51 7.84 -0.81
C THR A 106 1.65 8.43 -1.93
N ALA A 107 2.07 9.55 -2.54
CA ALA A 107 1.37 10.12 -3.68
C ALA A 107 1.42 9.18 -4.91
N GLU A 108 2.61 8.62 -5.19
CA GLU A 108 2.79 7.65 -6.28
C GLU A 108 1.95 6.38 -6.06
N SER A 109 1.87 5.86 -4.84
CA SER A 109 1.16 4.61 -4.59
C SER A 109 -0.36 4.71 -4.81
N VAL A 110 -0.93 5.90 -4.66
CA VAL A 110 -2.38 6.14 -4.81
C VAL A 110 -2.78 6.71 -6.16
N GLU A 111 -1.85 7.21 -6.97
CA GLU A 111 -2.12 7.79 -8.29
C GLU A 111 -2.95 6.85 -9.19
N PRO A 112 -2.61 5.56 -9.35
CA PRO A 112 -3.42 4.66 -10.19
C PRO A 112 -4.84 4.43 -9.65
N ILE A 113 -5.05 4.61 -8.34
CA ILE A 113 -6.35 4.48 -7.68
C ILE A 113 -7.19 5.72 -7.95
N ALA A 114 -6.59 6.91 -7.81
CA ALA A 114 -7.22 8.18 -8.15
C ALA A 114 -7.69 8.18 -9.62
N ASP A 115 -6.83 7.72 -10.53
CA ASP A 115 -7.14 7.60 -11.96
C ASP A 115 -8.30 6.63 -12.24
N TYR A 116 -8.29 5.46 -11.61
CA TYR A 116 -9.33 4.44 -11.80
C TYR A 116 -10.70 4.88 -11.26
N HIS A 117 -10.73 5.51 -10.08
CA HIS A 117 -11.97 5.97 -9.45
C HIS A 117 -12.43 7.33 -9.97
N GLY A 118 -11.57 8.09 -10.65
CA GLY A 118 -11.87 9.46 -11.09
C GLY A 118 -12.07 10.41 -9.90
N THR A 119 -11.32 10.20 -8.81
CA THR A 119 -11.43 10.97 -7.56
C THR A 119 -10.07 11.51 -7.11
N ASP A 120 -10.09 12.62 -6.38
CA ASP A 120 -8.90 13.16 -5.75
C ASP A 120 -8.60 12.43 -4.43
N ILE A 121 -7.37 11.95 -4.27
CA ILE A 121 -6.89 11.32 -3.04
C ILE A 121 -5.91 12.25 -2.37
N THR A 122 -6.24 12.68 -1.15
CA THR A 122 -5.35 13.53 -0.35
C THR A 122 -4.34 12.64 0.38
N THR A 123 -3.05 12.90 0.18
CA THR A 123 -1.97 12.18 0.86
C THR A 123 -1.28 13.04 1.91
N GLY A 124 -0.69 12.39 2.92
CA GLY A 124 0.00 13.06 4.00
C GLY A 124 1.17 12.24 4.53
N ALA A 125 2.14 12.94 5.11
CA ALA A 125 3.25 12.37 5.88
C ALA A 125 3.51 13.25 7.11
N ALA A 126 3.21 12.72 8.30
CA ALA A 126 3.26 13.46 9.56
C ALA A 126 4.14 12.74 10.59
N TRP A 127 4.85 13.53 11.40
CA TRP A 127 5.64 13.03 12.52
C TRP A 127 4.75 12.51 13.64
N LEU A 128 5.12 11.36 14.21
CA LEU A 128 4.58 10.82 15.45
C LEU A 128 5.59 10.98 16.61
N PRO A 129 5.15 10.88 17.88
CA PRO A 129 6.01 11.12 19.04
C PRO A 129 7.23 10.20 19.16
N ASP A 130 7.20 9.01 18.56
CA ASP A 130 8.24 7.97 18.70
C ASP A 130 9.28 8.01 17.57
N ASP A 131 9.59 9.20 17.03
CA ASP A 131 10.45 9.39 15.85
C ASP A 131 10.00 8.57 14.62
N THR A 132 8.72 8.23 14.54
CA THR A 132 8.13 7.54 13.39
C THR A 132 7.33 8.51 12.53
N ILE A 133 7.09 8.14 11.27
CA ILE A 133 6.31 8.93 10.33
C ILE A 133 5.06 8.15 9.97
N GLN A 134 3.90 8.76 10.17
CA GLN A 134 2.63 8.26 9.67
C GLN A 134 2.42 8.77 8.25
N ILE A 135 2.22 7.85 7.31
CA ILE A 135 1.72 8.18 5.97
C ILE A 135 0.21 7.92 5.91
N THR A 136 -0.51 8.81 5.23
CA THR A 136 -1.97 8.76 5.13
C THR A 136 -2.42 8.95 3.69
N ALA A 137 -3.54 8.30 3.35
CA ALA A 137 -4.28 8.53 2.13
C ALA A 137 -5.77 8.61 2.45
N GLN A 138 -6.43 9.66 1.96
CA GLN A 138 -7.83 9.94 2.27
C GLN A 138 -8.62 10.24 1.00
N GLU A 139 -9.77 9.59 0.86
CA GLU A 139 -10.76 9.78 -0.20
C GLU A 139 -12.12 9.96 0.49
N SER A 140 -12.74 11.13 0.31
CA SER A 140 -14.03 11.45 0.94
C SER A 140 -14.05 11.19 2.47
N ALA A 141 -14.83 10.20 2.92
CA ALA A 141 -14.95 9.79 4.33
C ALA A 141 -14.01 8.63 4.72
N THR A 142 -13.27 8.07 3.76
CA THR A 142 -12.37 6.94 3.94
C THR A 142 -10.95 7.44 4.13
N SER A 143 -10.30 7.04 5.22
CA SER A 143 -8.89 7.32 5.46
C SER A 143 -8.16 6.02 5.79
N VAL A 144 -7.03 5.80 5.14
CA VAL A 144 -6.08 4.74 5.45
C VAL A 144 -4.79 5.39 5.94
N ALA A 145 -4.19 4.79 6.97
CA ALA A 145 -2.90 5.23 7.48
C ALA A 145 -2.04 4.02 7.84
N THR A 146 -0.74 4.19 7.66
CA THR A 146 0.27 3.27 8.19
C THR A 146 1.42 4.06 8.79
N VAL A 147 2.19 3.41 9.66
CA VAL A 147 3.34 4.00 10.34
C VAL A 147 4.62 3.41 9.76
N VAL A 148 5.57 4.28 9.47
CA VAL A 148 6.88 3.95 8.90
C VAL A 148 7.95 4.43 9.88
N GLY A 149 8.80 3.51 10.32
CA GLY A 149 9.92 3.78 11.23
C GLY A 149 9.89 2.88 12.47
N SER A 150 11.09 2.55 12.96
CA SER A 150 11.38 1.98 14.28
C SER A 150 12.84 2.22 14.63
#